data_AF-A0A816EB57-F1
#
_entry.id   AF-A0A816EB57-F1
#
_cell.length_a   1.000
_cell.length_b   1.000
_cell.length_c   1.000
_cell.angle_alpha   90.00
_cell.angle_beta   90.00
_cell.angle_gamma   90.00
#
_symmetry.space_group_name_H-M   'P 1'
#
loop_
_entity.id
_entity.type
_entity.pdbx_description
1 polymer ?
#
loop_
_entity_poly.entity_id
_entity_poly.type
_entity_poly.pdbx_seq_one_letter_code
_entity_poly.pdbx_strand_id
1 'polypeptide(L)'
;YKVLVGTTADLLSSPPPIEPIVRLARLLALLVMVTDGTVDDKDYYNLIDHSISMLDLDTNATTKRLLLNTLCHLTYNIDMTIHMKNNSSLKASLVKLSESEDSEISFDAYRILAVIMNEDDIKALTNTSKIVAIFYLYFISMMNDPIQKTAFHSLLHSLKSLVQHDQVKKELIEKDFVPLLIQCAVETSSIKIQQCALEILLSLSFYKDTLNMLEQDTKFMTTLKTLNTSSELSIQRTVNHLLWQFEQKNKTLLSSSSSTCNIMLSYSHNDKTLCFQIYDHLVKDGYNVWLDRDQMHGDTMTAMANAIEKSEFVIICMSEAYKQSPYCQAEAHYAFERRRKLIPLVMKSKYKPDGWLGIIVSGKIYVDFTKHQFDLACSMLKTEIEKKQQTESIASKPLAKTTTDLSALCTSSIVPMELPHCIDVWSADHVRSFLVANNFTSLLPVFTDFNGQLLHQAYAMCQLNRETMFHSMKNEVATCEHVLPLTLGTYLHFLNALKQYIPISNSDTAQTPASMICSVM
;
A
#
# COMPACT_ATOMS: atom_id res chain seq x y z
N TYR A 1 25.90 32.38 2.55
CA TYR A 1 24.74 32.49 1.64
C TYR A 1 25.12 33.10 0.29
N LYS A 2 25.29 34.43 0.11
CA LYS A 2 25.68 35.00 -1.21
C LYS A 2 27.11 34.66 -1.70
N VAL A 3 28.05 34.36 -0.80
CA VAL A 3 29.44 33.99 -1.15
C VAL A 3 29.56 32.53 -1.61
N LEU A 4 28.64 31.65 -1.20
CA LEU A 4 28.64 30.24 -1.56
C LEU A 4 28.10 29.99 -2.97
N VAL A 5 27.12 30.76 -3.43
CA VAL A 5 26.43 30.55 -4.73
C VAL A 5 27.37 30.79 -5.93
N GLY A 6 28.39 31.65 -5.80
CA GLY A 6 29.39 31.88 -6.85
C GLY A 6 30.54 30.87 -6.86
N THR A 7 30.65 30.01 -5.84
CA THR A 7 31.76 29.05 -5.63
C THR A 7 31.31 27.58 -5.71
N THR A 8 30.01 27.30 -5.84
CA THR A 8 29.44 25.94 -5.83
C THR A 8 29.87 25.09 -7.03
N ALA A 9 29.95 25.65 -8.23
CA ALA A 9 30.36 24.92 -9.44
C ALA A 9 31.86 24.56 -9.42
N ASP A 10 32.72 25.46 -8.96
CA ASP A 10 34.17 25.23 -8.82
C ASP A 10 34.49 24.26 -7.68
N LEU A 11 33.68 24.27 -6.62
CA LEU A 11 33.79 23.30 -5.54
C LEU A 11 33.46 21.90 -6.01
N LEU A 12 32.54 21.67 -6.94
CA LEU A 12 32.10 20.33 -7.38
C LEU A 12 32.96 19.72 -8.51
N SER A 13 33.67 20.54 -9.30
CA SER A 13 34.49 20.11 -10.44
C SER A 13 35.89 19.58 -10.09
N SER A 14 36.28 19.62 -8.80
CA SER A 14 37.59 19.15 -8.31
C SER A 14 37.55 17.67 -7.83
N PRO A 15 38.67 16.92 -7.89
CA PRO A 15 38.75 15.53 -7.43
C PRO A 15 38.33 15.40 -5.95
N PRO A 16 37.88 14.21 -5.48
CA PRO A 16 37.32 14.05 -4.13
C PRO A 16 38.36 14.46 -3.07
N PRO A 17 38.10 15.52 -2.29
CA PRO A 17 39.06 15.98 -1.29
C PRO A 17 39.06 15.04 -0.09
N ILE A 18 40.15 14.99 0.66
CA ILE A 18 40.33 14.09 1.82
C ILE A 18 39.65 14.64 3.08
N GLU A 19 39.44 15.96 3.18
CA GLU A 19 39.00 16.62 4.42
C GLU A 19 37.46 16.66 4.62
N PRO A 20 36.95 16.32 5.83
CA PRO A 20 35.53 16.30 6.17
C PRO A 20 34.77 17.62 5.94
N ILE A 21 35.43 18.77 6.19
CA ILE A 21 34.80 20.10 6.12
C ILE A 21 34.46 20.51 4.67
N VAL A 22 35.36 20.24 3.73
CA VAL A 22 35.14 20.54 2.30
C VAL A 22 34.02 19.68 1.72
N ARG A 23 33.91 18.44 2.19
CA ARG A 23 32.85 17.49 1.80
C ARG A 23 31.48 17.93 2.31
N LEU A 24 31.43 18.35 3.56
CA LEU A 24 30.20 18.86 4.18
C LEU A 24 29.70 20.15 3.51
N ALA A 25 30.63 21.02 3.11
CA ALA A 25 30.33 22.20 2.30
C ALA A 25 29.72 21.84 0.93
N ARG A 26 30.19 20.78 0.27
CA ARG A 26 29.60 20.29 -1.00
C ARG A 26 28.20 19.72 -0.81
N LEU A 27 27.96 18.97 0.26
CA LEU A 27 26.63 18.43 0.62
C LEU A 27 25.62 19.55 0.91
N LEU A 28 26.04 20.57 1.64
CA LEU A 28 25.24 21.77 1.88
C LEU A 28 24.99 22.55 0.58
N ALA A 29 25.98 22.63 -0.32
CA ALA A 29 25.80 23.23 -1.64
C ALA A 29 24.81 22.43 -2.50
N LEU A 30 24.88 21.10 -2.48
CA LEU A 30 23.94 20.21 -3.16
C LEU A 30 22.52 20.39 -2.62
N LEU A 31 22.36 20.49 -1.29
CA LEU A 31 21.07 20.78 -0.67
C LEU A 31 20.48 22.10 -1.20
N VAL A 32 21.30 23.16 -1.31
CA VAL A 32 20.88 24.46 -1.87
C VAL A 32 20.46 24.32 -3.34
N MET A 33 21.20 23.58 -4.15
CA MET A 33 20.88 23.39 -5.58
C MET A 33 19.62 22.54 -5.81
N VAL A 34 19.40 21.53 -4.96
CA VAL A 34 18.15 20.74 -4.93
C VAL A 34 16.96 21.63 -4.56
N THR A 35 17.12 22.53 -3.58
CA THR A 35 16.03 23.46 -3.22
C THR A 35 15.71 24.49 -4.30
N ASP A 36 16.69 24.84 -5.15
CA ASP A 36 16.52 25.76 -6.27
C ASP A 36 15.98 25.07 -7.56
N GLY A 37 15.73 23.75 -7.52
CA GLY A 37 15.12 23.01 -8.64
C GLY A 37 16.03 22.77 -9.85
N THR A 38 17.35 22.81 -9.65
CA THR A 38 18.36 22.78 -10.74
C THR A 38 19.00 21.41 -10.99
N VAL A 39 18.35 20.31 -10.58
CA VAL A 39 19.01 19.00 -10.47
C VAL A 39 18.51 18.01 -11.52
N ASP A 40 19.35 17.78 -12.53
CA ASP A 40 19.29 16.63 -13.46
C ASP A 40 20.71 16.18 -13.86
N ASP A 41 21.66 16.29 -12.93
CA ASP A 41 23.08 15.95 -13.18
C ASP A 41 23.48 14.65 -12.47
N LYS A 42 24.20 13.77 -13.20
CA LYS A 42 24.74 12.51 -12.67
C LYS A 42 25.71 12.74 -11.51
N ASP A 43 26.34 13.91 -11.46
CA ASP A 43 27.32 14.26 -10.44
C ASP A 43 26.70 14.37 -9.03
N TYR A 44 25.39 14.66 -8.93
CA TYR A 44 24.70 14.74 -7.65
C TYR A 44 24.49 13.37 -7.01
N TYR A 45 24.11 12.36 -7.79
CA TYR A 45 23.94 10.99 -7.30
C TYR A 45 25.27 10.39 -6.82
N ASN A 46 26.37 10.68 -7.53
CA ASN A 46 27.72 10.30 -7.11
C ASN A 46 28.11 10.95 -5.78
N LEU A 47 27.72 12.21 -5.53
CA LEU A 47 28.00 12.88 -4.26
C LEU A 47 27.24 12.21 -3.11
N ILE A 48 25.97 11.81 -3.32
CA ILE A 48 25.20 11.06 -2.33
C ILE A 48 25.89 9.72 -2.05
N ASP A 49 26.19 8.92 -3.07
CA ASP A 49 26.80 7.60 -2.89
C ASP A 49 28.15 7.69 -2.16
N HIS A 50 28.94 8.72 -2.46
CA HIS A 50 30.18 8.99 -1.73
C HIS A 50 29.92 9.39 -0.27
N SER A 51 28.90 10.22 -0.02
CA SER A 51 28.48 10.63 1.33
C SER A 51 27.98 9.43 2.16
N ILE A 52 27.28 8.50 1.51
CA ILE A 52 26.80 7.25 2.12
C ILE A 52 27.99 6.37 2.54
N SER A 53 29.00 6.22 1.68
CA SER A 53 30.19 5.42 1.99
C SER A 53 30.94 5.92 3.24
N MET A 54 30.77 7.19 3.60
CA MET A 54 31.37 7.80 4.78
C MET A 54 30.61 7.55 6.08
N LEU A 55 29.32 7.18 6.03
CA LEU A 55 28.54 6.84 7.24
C LEU A 55 29.20 5.71 8.04
N ASP A 56 29.85 4.78 7.33
CA ASP A 56 30.55 3.63 7.91
C ASP A 56 32.00 3.91 8.29
N LEU A 57 32.63 4.95 7.72
CA LEU A 57 34.06 5.27 7.89
C LEU A 57 34.31 6.32 8.98
N ASP A 58 33.38 7.25 9.19
CA ASP A 58 33.61 8.39 10.10
C ASP A 58 33.36 8.00 11.57
N THR A 59 34.23 8.45 12.49
CA THR A 59 34.10 8.16 13.94
C THR A 59 33.56 9.34 14.74
N ASN A 60 33.51 10.55 14.17
CA ASN A 60 33.05 11.75 14.87
C ASN A 60 31.50 11.86 14.86
N ALA A 61 30.90 11.86 16.04
CA ALA A 61 29.45 11.98 16.23
C ALA A 61 28.87 13.28 15.61
N THR A 62 29.58 14.41 15.70
CA THR A 62 29.11 15.69 15.15
C THR A 62 29.02 15.64 13.62
N THR A 63 30.00 15.03 12.96
CA THR A 63 29.99 14.87 11.50
C THR A 63 28.85 13.95 11.06
N LYS A 64 28.61 12.85 11.79
CA LYS A 64 27.49 11.94 11.52
C LYS A 64 26.14 12.62 11.62
N ARG A 65 25.89 13.39 12.69
CA ARG A 65 24.64 14.12 12.88
C ARG A 65 24.39 15.09 11.72
N LEU A 66 25.40 15.87 11.33
CA LEU A 66 25.27 16.84 10.25
C LEU A 66 25.05 16.19 8.88
N LEU A 67 25.71 15.05 8.64
CA LEU A 67 25.51 14.24 7.44
C LEU A 67 24.09 13.67 7.37
N LEU A 68 23.62 13.04 8.45
CA LEU A 68 22.28 12.48 8.55
C LEU A 68 21.22 13.57 8.40
N ASN A 69 21.39 14.71 9.06
CA ASN A 69 20.50 15.86 8.93
C ASN A 69 20.42 16.36 7.47
N THR A 70 21.56 16.42 6.77
CA THR A 70 21.58 16.78 5.35
C THR A 70 20.83 15.75 4.51
N LEU A 71 21.06 14.45 4.73
CA LEU A 71 20.34 13.37 4.05
C LEU A 71 18.83 13.44 4.32
N CYS A 72 18.39 13.72 5.55
CA CYS A 72 16.99 13.98 5.91
C CYS A 72 16.38 15.13 5.08
N HIS A 73 17.16 16.17 4.79
CA HIS A 73 16.67 17.26 3.94
C HIS A 73 16.62 16.89 2.45
N LEU A 74 17.52 16.01 1.98
CA LEU A 74 17.47 15.51 0.61
C LEU A 74 16.26 14.60 0.34
N THR A 75 15.72 13.92 1.37
CA THR A 75 14.50 13.10 1.22
C THR A 75 13.24 13.91 0.87
N TYR A 76 13.29 15.25 0.92
CA TYR A 76 12.20 16.09 0.43
C TYR A 76 12.09 16.10 -1.10
N ASN A 77 13.17 15.76 -1.80
CA ASN A 77 13.16 15.61 -3.25
C ASN A 77 12.85 14.15 -3.63
N ILE A 78 11.89 13.97 -4.54
CA ILE A 78 11.39 12.65 -4.92
C ILE A 78 12.44 11.82 -5.68
N ASP A 79 13.23 12.44 -6.56
CA ASP A 79 14.24 11.75 -7.36
C ASP A 79 15.40 11.28 -6.48
N MET A 80 15.82 12.13 -5.54
CA MET A 80 16.80 11.81 -4.52
C MET A 80 16.33 10.67 -3.62
N THR A 81 15.05 10.69 -3.23
CA THR A 81 14.43 9.62 -2.46
C THR A 81 14.46 8.29 -3.22
N ILE A 82 14.10 8.30 -4.50
CA ILE A 82 14.13 7.11 -5.36
C ILE A 82 15.56 6.57 -5.48
N HIS A 83 16.57 7.43 -5.62
CA HIS A 83 17.98 7.00 -5.62
C HIS A 83 18.37 6.33 -4.30
N MET A 84 18.09 6.99 -3.17
CA MET A 84 18.38 6.45 -1.83
C MET A 84 17.64 5.13 -1.56
N LYS A 85 16.39 4.98 -2.01
CA LYS A 85 15.62 3.73 -1.92
C LYS A 85 16.30 2.54 -2.58
N ASN A 86 16.99 2.78 -3.69
CA ASN A 86 17.67 1.74 -4.46
C ASN A 86 19.09 1.45 -3.96
N ASN A 87 19.60 2.22 -2.99
CA ASN A 87 20.93 2.03 -2.43
C ASN A 87 20.87 1.09 -1.21
N SER A 88 21.19 -0.19 -1.41
CA SER A 88 21.17 -1.21 -0.34
C SER A 88 22.22 -0.98 0.74
N SER A 89 23.40 -0.45 0.38
CA SER A 89 24.43 -0.08 1.37
C SER A 89 23.93 0.99 2.33
N LEU A 90 23.25 2.04 1.83
CA LEU A 90 22.67 3.08 2.67
C LEU A 90 21.69 2.51 3.69
N LYS A 91 20.78 1.65 3.25
CA LYS A 91 19.82 1.01 4.15
C LYS A 91 20.54 0.24 5.26
N ALA A 92 21.56 -0.54 4.93
CA ALA A 92 22.35 -1.29 5.91
C ALA A 92 23.07 -0.36 6.91
N SER A 93 23.74 0.69 6.44
CA SER A 93 24.44 1.65 7.30
C SER A 93 23.45 2.40 8.21
N LEU A 94 22.29 2.81 7.70
CA LEU A 94 21.26 3.48 8.49
C LEU A 94 20.63 2.57 9.54
N VAL A 95 20.36 1.28 9.22
CA VAL A 95 19.87 0.30 10.21
C VAL A 95 20.88 0.12 11.34
N LYS A 96 22.18 0.11 11.03
CA LYS A 96 23.23 0.09 12.06
C LYS A 96 23.25 1.36 12.90
N LEU A 97 23.13 2.54 12.28
CA LEU A 97 23.11 3.83 12.96
C LEU A 97 21.83 4.05 13.78
N SER A 98 20.71 3.49 13.36
CA SER A 98 19.45 3.59 14.10
C SER A 98 19.50 2.86 15.45
N GLU A 99 20.40 1.89 15.60
CA GLU A 99 20.66 1.18 16.86
C GLU A 99 21.78 1.84 17.71
N SER A 100 22.26 3.03 17.33
CA SER A 100 23.22 3.83 18.11
C SER A 100 22.68 4.21 19.50
N GLU A 101 23.56 4.30 20.49
CA GLU A 101 23.25 4.86 21.82
C GLU A 101 22.98 6.38 21.77
N ASP A 102 23.54 7.06 20.77
CA ASP A 102 23.25 8.48 20.50
C ASP A 102 21.84 8.62 19.93
N SER A 103 20.94 9.18 20.75
CA SER A 103 19.52 9.35 20.43
C SER A 103 19.27 10.26 19.23
N GLU A 104 20.17 11.20 18.92
CA GLU A 104 20.01 12.14 17.80
C GLU A 104 20.39 11.45 16.48
N ILE A 105 21.50 10.70 16.50
CA ILE A 105 21.92 9.84 15.38
C ILE A 105 20.86 8.78 15.09
N SER A 106 20.38 8.12 16.15
CA SER A 106 19.34 7.09 16.04
C SER A 106 18.06 7.67 15.43
N PHE A 107 17.64 8.85 15.90
CA PHE A 107 16.45 9.53 15.39
C PHE A 107 16.59 9.95 13.92
N ASP A 108 17.66 10.64 13.54
CA ASP A 108 17.85 11.05 12.15
C ASP A 108 18.00 9.85 11.21
N ALA A 109 18.63 8.76 11.66
CA ALA A 109 18.68 7.52 10.90
C ALA A 109 17.27 6.95 10.64
N TYR A 110 16.43 6.86 11.68
CA TYR A 110 15.05 6.42 11.52
C TYR A 110 14.21 7.37 10.63
N ARG A 111 14.47 8.68 10.65
CA ARG A 111 13.79 9.63 9.76
C ARG A 111 14.09 9.40 8.30
N ILE A 112 15.32 9.04 7.95
CA ILE A 112 15.68 8.70 6.56
C ILE A 112 15.07 7.34 6.19
N LEU A 113 15.24 6.34 7.07
CA LEU A 113 14.66 5.00 6.90
C LEU A 113 13.15 5.05 6.68
N ALA A 114 12.44 5.90 7.42
CA ALA A 114 10.99 6.13 7.27
C ALA A 114 10.56 6.50 5.84
N VAL A 115 11.44 7.16 5.08
CA VAL A 115 11.15 7.58 3.71
C VAL A 115 11.63 6.54 2.70
N ILE A 116 12.72 5.82 2.98
CA ILE A 116 13.38 4.93 2.00
C ILE A 116 13.03 3.43 2.15
N MET A 117 12.44 3.01 3.25
CA MET A 117 12.05 1.62 3.47
C MET A 117 10.72 1.30 2.78
N ASN A 118 10.57 0.04 2.35
CA ASN A 118 9.29 -0.52 1.90
C ASN A 118 8.61 -1.29 3.05
N GLU A 119 7.41 -1.81 2.83
CA GLU A 119 6.65 -2.54 3.85
C GLU A 119 7.38 -3.77 4.40
N ASP A 120 8.08 -4.51 3.54
CA ASP A 120 8.79 -5.73 3.93
C ASP A 120 10.07 -5.40 4.70
N ASP A 121 10.76 -4.33 4.29
CA ASP A 121 11.92 -3.78 4.99
C ASP A 121 11.51 -3.40 6.42
N ILE A 122 10.36 -2.74 6.61
CA ILE A 122 9.88 -2.34 7.96
C ILE A 122 9.45 -3.56 8.78
N LYS A 123 8.79 -4.55 8.18
CA LYS A 123 8.44 -5.80 8.89
C LYS A 123 9.68 -6.59 9.32
N ALA A 124 10.77 -6.50 8.55
CA ALA A 124 12.03 -7.12 8.88
C ALA A 124 12.77 -6.39 10.02
N LEU A 125 12.39 -5.15 10.35
CA LEU A 125 12.91 -4.50 11.55
C LEU A 125 12.38 -5.22 12.78
N THR A 126 13.29 -5.69 13.63
CA THR A 126 12.93 -6.32 14.91
C THR A 126 12.30 -5.32 15.88
N ASN A 127 12.44 -4.02 15.62
CA ASN A 127 12.25 -2.94 16.59
C ASN A 127 11.31 -1.82 16.10
N THR A 128 10.27 -2.11 15.31
CA THR A 128 9.31 -1.07 14.85
C THR A 128 8.78 -0.22 16.02
N SER A 129 8.50 -0.86 17.17
CA SER A 129 8.08 -0.19 18.41
C SER A 129 9.10 0.81 18.96
N LYS A 130 10.40 0.59 18.73
CA LYS A 130 11.48 1.52 19.07
C LYS A 130 11.45 2.76 18.17
N ILE A 131 11.14 2.59 16.88
CA ILE A 131 10.97 3.71 15.94
C ILE A 131 9.88 4.64 16.45
N VAL A 132 8.70 4.07 16.72
CA VAL A 132 7.54 4.84 17.21
C VAL A 132 7.86 5.48 18.55
N ALA A 133 8.54 4.77 19.46
CA ALA A 133 8.94 5.32 20.76
C ALA A 133 9.90 6.52 20.63
N ILE A 134 10.90 6.44 19.73
CA ILE A 134 11.83 7.55 19.50
C ILE A 134 11.08 8.74 18.88
N PHE A 135 10.27 8.50 17.86
CA PHE A 135 9.44 9.57 17.27
C PHE A 135 8.53 10.20 18.32
N TYR A 136 7.94 9.43 19.22
CA TYR A 136 7.12 9.92 20.34
C TYR A 136 7.90 10.85 21.27
N LEU A 137 9.10 10.44 21.69
CA LEU A 137 9.96 11.23 22.58
C LEU A 137 10.31 12.59 21.97
N TYR A 138 10.76 12.60 20.71
CA TYR A 138 11.07 13.84 20.00
C TYR A 138 9.82 14.66 19.69
N PHE A 139 8.69 14.02 19.38
CA PHE A 139 7.44 14.73 19.16
C PHE A 139 7.05 15.56 20.39
N ILE A 140 7.05 14.95 21.58
CA ILE A 140 6.71 15.63 22.82
C ILE A 140 7.72 16.72 23.17
N SER A 141 9.02 16.48 22.98
CA SER A 141 10.04 17.48 23.32
C SER A 141 9.93 18.72 22.44
N MET A 142 9.44 18.58 21.21
CA MET A 142 9.40 19.66 20.21
C MET A 142 8.04 20.37 20.12
N MET A 143 6.94 19.69 20.41
CA MET A 143 5.57 20.16 20.15
C MET A 143 5.27 21.53 20.77
N ASN A 144 5.79 21.80 21.97
CA ASN A 144 5.51 23.04 22.71
C ASN A 144 6.66 24.06 22.64
N ASP A 145 7.77 23.75 21.95
CA ASP A 145 8.92 24.65 21.85
C ASP A 145 8.79 25.55 20.60
N PRO A 146 8.54 26.87 20.77
CA PRO A 146 8.38 27.78 19.65
C PRO A 146 9.66 27.94 18.81
N ILE A 147 10.84 27.68 19.38
CA ILE A 147 12.14 27.76 18.69
C ILE A 147 12.26 26.60 17.69
N GLN A 148 11.65 25.45 18.01
CA GLN A 148 11.81 24.22 17.25
C GLN A 148 10.75 24.02 16.15
N LYS A 149 9.89 25.01 15.87
CA LYS A 149 8.80 24.90 14.88
C LYS A 149 9.23 24.32 13.52
N THR A 150 10.38 24.76 12.98
CA THR A 150 10.88 24.27 11.69
C THR A 150 11.31 22.80 11.78
N ALA A 151 12.02 22.44 12.85
CA ALA A 151 12.47 21.08 13.09
C ALA A 151 11.27 20.16 13.39
N PHE A 152 10.25 20.66 14.09
CA PHE A 152 9.01 19.93 14.37
C PHE A 152 8.20 19.67 13.10
N HIS A 153 8.08 20.65 12.21
CA HIS A 153 7.50 20.41 10.88
C HIS A 153 8.30 19.34 10.13
N SER A 154 9.62 19.34 10.24
CA SER A 154 10.46 18.33 9.61
C SER A 154 10.26 16.92 10.18
N LEU A 155 10.03 16.82 11.49
CA LEU A 155 9.63 15.59 12.16
C LEU A 155 8.27 15.10 11.63
N LEU A 156 7.25 15.97 11.58
CA LEU A 156 5.93 15.62 11.07
C LEU A 156 5.97 15.15 9.61
N HIS A 157 6.81 15.77 8.80
CA HIS A 157 7.02 15.32 7.42
C HIS A 157 7.59 13.90 7.36
N SER A 158 8.60 13.58 8.16
CA SER A 158 9.13 12.21 8.27
C SER A 158 8.08 11.23 8.79
N LEU A 159 7.27 11.65 9.77
CA LEU A 159 6.18 10.83 10.31
C LEU A 159 5.10 10.55 9.26
N LYS A 160 4.77 11.51 8.40
CA LYS A 160 3.83 11.32 7.29
C LYS A 160 4.26 10.20 6.34
N SER A 161 5.55 10.09 6.04
CA SER A 161 6.09 9.00 5.23
C SER A 161 6.04 7.67 5.98
N LEU A 162 6.38 7.66 7.27
CA LEU A 162 6.35 6.46 8.10
C LEU A 162 4.92 5.89 8.24
N VAL A 163 3.93 6.77 8.34
CA VAL A 163 2.51 6.44 8.43
C VAL A 163 1.98 5.80 7.14
N GLN A 164 2.75 5.67 6.07
CA GLN A 164 2.33 4.83 4.93
C GLN A 164 2.42 3.33 5.21
N HIS A 165 3.08 2.94 6.29
CA HIS A 165 3.34 1.54 6.65
C HIS A 165 2.39 1.01 7.71
N ASP A 166 1.76 -0.13 7.46
CA ASP A 166 0.61 -0.59 8.24
C ASP A 166 1.00 -1.02 9.66
N GLN A 167 2.22 -1.55 9.84
CA GLN A 167 2.73 -1.89 11.18
C GLN A 167 2.96 -0.64 12.03
N VAL A 168 3.53 0.42 11.44
CA VAL A 168 3.78 1.68 12.14
C VAL A 168 2.46 2.35 12.53
N LYS A 169 1.46 2.38 11.62
CA LYS A 169 0.14 2.93 11.92
C LYS A 169 -0.47 2.29 13.17
N LYS A 170 -0.40 0.95 13.27
CA LYS A 170 -0.91 0.21 14.44
C LYS A 170 -0.20 0.63 15.72
N GLU A 171 1.12 0.66 15.72
CA GLU A 171 1.90 1.04 16.89
C GLU A 171 1.71 2.50 17.29
N LEU A 172 1.53 3.42 16.34
CA LEU A 172 1.19 4.82 16.62
C LEU A 172 -0.18 4.93 17.31
N ILE A 173 -1.17 4.17 16.86
CA ILE A 173 -2.50 4.13 17.48
C ILE A 173 -2.40 3.58 18.90
N GLU A 174 -1.64 2.50 19.12
CA GLU A 174 -1.42 1.89 20.44
C GLU A 174 -0.64 2.81 21.42
N LYS A 175 0.15 3.75 20.92
CA LYS A 175 0.95 4.71 21.71
C LYS A 175 0.26 6.04 21.96
N ASP A 176 -1.05 6.14 21.74
CA ASP A 176 -1.85 7.36 21.94
C ASP A 176 -1.26 8.58 21.19
N PHE A 177 -0.77 8.36 19.96
CA PHE A 177 -0.26 9.46 19.12
C PHE A 177 -1.40 10.33 18.54
N VAL A 178 -2.60 9.76 18.37
CA VAL A 178 -3.74 10.42 17.72
C VAL A 178 -4.18 11.70 18.46
N PRO A 179 -4.35 11.73 19.79
CA PRO A 179 -4.67 12.96 20.52
C PRO A 179 -3.61 14.07 20.35
N LEU A 180 -2.33 13.70 20.28
CA LEU A 180 -1.23 14.66 20.06
C LEU A 180 -1.29 15.26 18.64
N LEU A 181 -1.66 14.45 17.65
CA LEU A 181 -1.86 14.92 16.27
C LEU A 181 -3.10 15.81 16.15
N ILE A 182 -4.18 15.50 16.87
CA ILE A 182 -5.36 16.37 16.97
C ILE A 182 -4.96 17.73 17.54
N GLN A 183 -4.17 17.74 18.62
CA GLN A 183 -3.64 18.96 19.20
C GLN A 183 -2.87 19.80 18.17
N CYS A 184 -2.00 19.15 17.38
CA CYS A 184 -1.26 19.82 16.30
C CYS A 184 -2.16 20.36 15.19
N ALA A 185 -3.26 19.68 14.86
CA ALA A 185 -4.22 20.13 13.85
C ALA A 185 -5.08 21.30 14.33
N VAL A 186 -5.35 21.38 15.64
CA VAL A 186 -6.33 22.30 16.23
C VAL A 186 -5.68 23.55 16.83
N GLU A 187 -4.55 23.41 17.53
CA GLU A 187 -3.99 24.45 18.39
C GLU A 187 -2.80 25.19 17.78
N THR A 188 -2.27 24.70 16.65
CA THR A 188 -1.09 25.30 16.03
C THR A 188 -1.41 26.64 15.34
N SER A 189 -0.44 27.54 15.35
CA SER A 189 -0.45 28.77 14.54
C SER A 189 0.20 28.60 13.16
N SER A 190 0.88 27.47 12.91
CA SER A 190 1.60 27.23 11.67
C SER A 190 0.76 26.41 10.70
N ILE A 191 0.45 27.00 9.55
CA ILE A 191 -0.26 26.37 8.43
C ILE A 191 0.43 25.06 8.01
N LYS A 192 1.78 25.04 7.97
CA LYS A 192 2.55 23.85 7.56
C LYS A 192 2.40 22.69 8.54
N ILE A 193 2.44 22.98 9.84
CA ILE A 193 2.23 21.99 10.90
C ILE A 193 0.78 21.48 10.85
N GLN A 194 -0.19 22.39 10.72
CA GLN A 194 -1.61 22.06 10.63
C GLN A 194 -1.89 21.13 9.45
N GLN A 195 -1.37 21.46 8.27
CA GLN A 195 -1.51 20.65 7.07
C GLN A 195 -0.91 19.25 7.27
N CYS A 196 0.34 19.15 7.76
CA CYS A 196 0.98 17.84 7.97
C CYS A 196 0.21 16.99 8.99
N ALA A 197 -0.25 17.58 10.09
CA ALA A 197 -1.03 16.88 11.10
C ALA A 197 -2.36 16.35 10.51
N LEU A 198 -3.08 17.17 9.74
CA LEU A 198 -4.31 16.76 9.06
C LEU A 198 -4.07 15.64 8.04
N GLU A 199 -2.96 15.69 7.27
CA GLU A 199 -2.61 14.65 6.30
C GLU A 199 -2.29 13.32 7.00
N ILE A 200 -1.58 13.35 8.12
CA ILE A 200 -1.31 12.16 8.93
C ILE A 200 -2.62 11.60 9.50
N LEU A 201 -3.48 12.45 10.06
CA LEU A 201 -4.78 12.04 10.58
C LEU A 201 -5.66 11.42 9.49
N LEU A 202 -5.63 11.95 8.27
CA LEU A 202 -6.32 11.37 7.11
C LEU A 202 -5.78 9.98 6.75
N SER A 203 -4.45 9.76 6.82
CA SER A 203 -3.88 8.43 6.61
C SER A 203 -4.21 7.44 7.74
N LEU A 204 -4.40 7.92 8.97
CA LEU A 204 -4.79 7.06 10.10
C LEU A 204 -6.31 6.82 10.16
N SER A 205 -7.13 7.71 9.58
CA SER A 205 -8.59 7.61 9.62
C SER A 205 -9.16 6.45 8.80
N PHE A 206 -8.35 5.77 7.99
CA PHE A 206 -8.71 4.49 7.39
C PHE A 206 -8.89 3.36 8.43
N TYR A 207 -8.41 3.55 9.66
CA TYR A 207 -8.67 2.65 10.78
C TYR A 207 -9.95 3.09 11.50
N LYS A 208 -10.89 2.16 11.65
CA LYS A 208 -12.22 2.44 12.22
C LYS A 208 -12.14 3.06 13.61
N ASP A 209 -11.24 2.57 14.47
CA ASP A 209 -11.09 3.07 15.84
C ASP A 209 -10.58 4.51 15.86
N THR A 210 -9.60 4.83 15.00
CA THR A 210 -9.10 6.20 14.84
C THR A 210 -10.18 7.12 14.28
N LEU A 211 -10.93 6.68 13.26
CA LEU A 211 -12.04 7.47 12.70
C LEU A 211 -13.10 7.77 13.77
N ASN A 212 -13.44 6.79 14.61
CA ASN A 212 -14.39 6.97 15.73
C ASN A 212 -13.86 7.98 16.76
N MET A 213 -12.57 7.91 17.12
CA MET A 213 -11.94 8.88 18.02
C MET A 213 -12.00 10.30 17.46
N LEU A 214 -11.68 10.48 16.18
CA LEU A 214 -11.71 11.80 15.53
C LEU A 214 -13.13 12.37 15.49
N GLU A 215 -14.13 11.54 15.22
CA GLU A 215 -15.54 11.96 15.19
C GLU A 215 -16.07 12.38 16.57
N GLN A 216 -15.57 11.76 17.65
CA GLN A 216 -15.94 12.08 19.02
C GLN A 216 -15.27 13.36 19.57
N ASP A 217 -14.16 13.80 18.98
CA ASP A 217 -13.48 15.03 19.39
C ASP A 217 -14.21 16.27 18.88
N THR A 218 -14.99 16.89 19.77
CA THR A 218 -15.81 18.08 19.45
C THR A 218 -14.97 19.28 19.00
N LYS A 219 -13.76 19.46 19.55
CA LYS A 219 -12.89 20.58 19.23
C LYS A 219 -12.34 20.41 17.81
N PHE A 220 -11.86 19.20 17.50
CA PHE A 220 -11.42 18.81 16.17
C PHE A 220 -12.51 18.99 15.11
N MET A 221 -13.71 18.45 15.36
CA MET A 221 -14.83 18.55 14.42
C MET A 221 -15.28 19.99 14.18
N THR A 222 -15.21 20.85 15.20
CA THR A 222 -15.50 22.29 15.05
C THR A 222 -14.43 22.96 14.18
N THR A 223 -13.15 22.67 14.44
CA THR A 223 -12.04 23.18 13.63
C THR A 223 -12.13 22.73 12.17
N LEU A 224 -12.46 21.46 11.88
CA LEU A 224 -12.65 21.00 10.51
C LEU A 224 -13.74 21.79 9.78
N LYS A 225 -14.88 22.05 10.43
CA LYS A 225 -15.95 22.86 9.83
C LYS A 225 -15.51 24.28 9.52
N THR A 226 -14.70 24.90 10.38
CA THR A 226 -14.12 26.23 10.13
C THR A 226 -13.10 26.20 9.00
N LEU A 227 -12.23 25.18 8.96
CA LEU A 227 -11.19 25.04 7.94
C LEU A 227 -11.74 24.65 6.56
N ASN A 228 -12.95 24.10 6.49
CA ASN A 228 -13.63 23.81 5.21
C ASN A 228 -13.81 25.09 4.36
N THR A 229 -13.94 26.25 5.00
CA THR A 229 -14.02 27.56 4.32
C THR A 229 -12.68 28.31 4.29
N SER A 230 -11.56 27.62 4.56
CA SER A 230 -10.23 28.23 4.53
C SER A 230 -9.85 28.69 3.12
N SER A 231 -9.09 29.79 3.02
CA SER A 231 -8.46 30.24 1.77
C SER A 231 -7.29 29.35 1.34
N GLU A 232 -6.71 28.59 2.28
CA GLU A 232 -5.60 27.69 2.01
C GLU A 232 -6.11 26.39 1.38
N LEU A 233 -5.87 26.28 0.08
CA LEU A 233 -6.36 25.21 -0.77
C LEU A 233 -5.87 23.81 -0.36
N SER A 234 -4.62 23.70 0.14
CA SER A 234 -4.08 22.42 0.63
C SER A 234 -4.80 21.93 1.88
N ILE A 235 -5.08 22.81 2.83
CA ILE A 235 -5.83 22.49 4.06
C ILE A 235 -7.27 22.15 3.71
N GLN A 236 -7.92 22.97 2.89
CA GLN A 236 -9.29 22.75 2.47
C GLN A 236 -9.46 21.36 1.83
N ARG A 237 -8.51 20.96 0.98
CA ARG A 237 -8.50 19.62 0.38
C ARG A 237 -8.48 18.53 1.45
N THR A 238 -7.52 18.54 2.37
CA THR A 238 -7.42 17.51 3.42
C THR A 238 -8.67 17.45 4.29
N VAL A 239 -9.21 18.61 4.66
CA VAL A 239 -10.43 18.73 5.45
C VAL A 239 -11.62 18.12 4.71
N ASN A 240 -11.76 18.39 3.40
CA ASN A 240 -12.82 17.82 2.59
C ASN A 240 -12.75 16.29 2.53
N HIS A 241 -11.56 15.72 2.39
CA HIS A 241 -11.38 14.26 2.42
C HIS A 241 -11.74 13.65 3.78
N LEU A 242 -11.34 14.29 4.89
CA LEU A 242 -11.70 13.84 6.24
C LEU A 242 -13.21 13.90 6.48
N LEU A 243 -13.85 15.05 6.18
CA LEU A 243 -15.29 15.22 6.28
C LEU A 243 -16.05 14.16 5.47
N TRP A 244 -15.59 13.92 4.24
CA TRP A 244 -16.15 12.89 3.39
C TRP A 244 -15.99 11.48 3.99
N GLN A 245 -14.85 11.14 4.63
CA GLN A 245 -14.70 9.83 5.28
C GLN A 245 -15.73 9.62 6.41
N PHE A 246 -16.02 10.66 7.20
CA PHE A 246 -17.07 10.59 8.23
C PHE A 246 -18.46 10.37 7.61
N GLU A 247 -18.76 11.02 6.49
CA GLU A 247 -20.04 10.82 5.79
C GLU A 247 -20.20 9.41 5.24
N GLN A 248 -19.13 8.84 4.68
CA GLN A 248 -19.18 7.52 4.05
C GLN A 248 -19.36 6.38 5.03
N LYS A 249 -18.86 6.52 6.26
CA LYS A 249 -19.06 5.55 7.35
C LYS A 249 -20.54 5.15 7.53
N ASN A 250 -21.47 6.06 7.25
CA ASN A 250 -22.92 5.86 7.42
C ASN A 250 -23.66 5.52 6.12
N LYS A 251 -23.00 5.51 4.95
CA LYS A 251 -23.63 5.21 3.65
C LYS A 251 -23.54 3.72 3.32
N THR A 252 -24.67 3.02 3.38
CA THR A 252 -24.80 1.66 2.82
C THR A 252 -24.49 1.61 1.33
N LEU A 253 -23.93 0.49 0.86
CA LEU A 253 -23.65 0.20 -0.55
C LEU A 253 -24.96 0.27 -1.37
N LEU A 254 -25.25 1.43 -1.93
CA LEU A 254 -26.28 1.60 -2.94
C LEU A 254 -25.71 1.15 -4.29
N SER A 255 -26.42 0.26 -4.97
CA SER A 255 -26.08 -0.21 -6.30
C SER A 255 -26.14 0.96 -7.29
N SER A 256 -25.00 1.29 -7.90
CA SER A 256 -24.95 2.28 -8.98
C SER A 256 -25.71 1.77 -10.20
N SER A 257 -26.60 2.60 -10.74
CA SER A 257 -27.35 2.36 -11.96
C SER A 257 -26.44 2.34 -13.19
N SER A 258 -26.87 1.56 -14.19
CA SER A 258 -26.12 1.18 -15.39
C SER A 258 -25.88 2.31 -16.40
N SER A 259 -24.84 2.09 -17.20
CA SER A 259 -24.65 2.47 -18.62
C SER A 259 -23.91 3.77 -18.95
N THR A 260 -22.58 3.63 -19.04
CA THR A 260 -21.62 4.07 -20.08
C THR A 260 -20.26 3.64 -19.56
N CYS A 261 -19.35 3.11 -20.40
CA CYS A 261 -18.00 2.72 -19.95
C CYS A 261 -17.22 3.99 -19.56
N ASN A 262 -17.41 4.41 -18.32
CA ASN A 262 -16.75 5.56 -17.74
C ASN A 262 -15.51 5.06 -17.03
N ILE A 263 -14.37 5.64 -17.37
CA ILE A 263 -13.07 5.33 -16.81
C ILE A 263 -12.66 6.50 -15.93
N MET A 264 -12.28 6.23 -14.69
CA MET A 264 -11.60 7.22 -13.86
C MET A 264 -10.10 6.94 -13.87
N LEU A 265 -9.28 7.96 -14.13
CA LEU A 265 -7.83 7.90 -13.92
C LEU A 265 -7.50 8.49 -12.53
N SER A 266 -7.06 7.63 -11.61
CA SER A 266 -6.52 8.05 -10.30
C SER A 266 -5.00 8.10 -10.39
N TYR A 267 -4.41 9.26 -10.11
CA TYR A 267 -2.97 9.51 -10.30
C TYR A 267 -2.38 10.50 -9.30
N SER A 268 -1.06 10.46 -9.15
CA SER A 268 -0.31 11.49 -8.41
C SER A 268 0.09 12.62 -9.34
N HIS A 269 0.05 13.86 -8.84
CA HIS A 269 0.42 15.06 -9.60
C HIS A 269 1.85 15.02 -10.13
N ASN A 270 2.74 14.28 -9.47
CA ASN A 270 4.11 14.07 -9.92
C ASN A 270 4.19 13.24 -11.23
N ASP A 271 3.11 12.55 -11.59
CA ASP A 271 3.00 11.71 -12.79
C ASP A 271 2.05 12.31 -13.85
N LYS A 272 1.67 13.60 -13.71
CA LYS A 272 0.67 14.27 -14.56
C LYS A 272 0.96 14.15 -16.05
N THR A 273 2.22 14.29 -16.47
CA THR A 273 2.60 14.32 -17.89
C THR A 273 2.21 13.03 -18.61
N LEU A 274 2.56 11.88 -18.02
CA LEU A 274 2.23 10.58 -18.60
C LEU A 274 0.72 10.29 -18.47
N CYS A 275 0.09 10.67 -17.35
CA CYS A 275 -1.36 10.49 -17.17
C CYS A 275 -2.18 11.29 -18.17
N PHE A 276 -1.74 12.51 -18.54
CA PHE A 276 -2.41 13.34 -19.53
C PHE A 276 -2.30 12.72 -20.92
N GLN A 277 -1.13 12.16 -21.26
CA GLN A 277 -0.96 11.41 -22.52
C GLN A 277 -1.88 10.18 -22.58
N ILE A 278 -1.96 9.41 -21.49
CA ILE A 278 -2.85 8.23 -21.40
C ILE A 278 -4.31 8.66 -21.55
N TYR A 279 -4.71 9.73 -20.87
CA TYR A 279 -6.04 10.32 -21.01
C TYR A 279 -6.35 10.69 -22.46
N ASP A 280 -5.47 11.47 -23.11
CA ASP A 280 -5.70 11.95 -24.47
C ASP A 280 -5.80 10.78 -25.46
N HIS A 281 -5.02 9.72 -25.24
CA HIS A 281 -5.09 8.49 -26.04
C HIS A 281 -6.44 7.78 -25.85
N LEU A 282 -6.86 7.52 -24.61
CA LEU A 282 -8.14 6.86 -24.32
C LEU A 282 -9.35 7.66 -24.83
N VAL A 283 -9.34 8.99 -24.70
CA VAL A 283 -10.40 9.85 -25.25
C VAL A 283 -10.42 9.81 -26.77
N LYS A 284 -9.25 9.81 -27.43
CA LYS A 284 -9.14 9.66 -28.89
C LYS A 284 -9.72 8.34 -29.38
N ASP A 285 -9.65 7.29 -28.57
CA ASP A 285 -10.24 5.98 -28.89
C ASP A 285 -11.74 5.88 -28.56
N GLY A 286 -12.36 6.95 -28.06
CA GLY A 286 -13.79 7.02 -27.79
C GLY A 286 -14.21 6.58 -26.39
N TYR A 287 -13.27 6.38 -25.45
CA TYR A 287 -13.63 6.14 -24.05
C TYR A 287 -14.05 7.43 -23.35
N ASN A 288 -15.05 7.33 -22.45
CA ASN A 288 -15.39 8.44 -21.57
C ASN A 288 -14.48 8.40 -20.34
N VAL A 289 -13.48 9.30 -20.30
CA VAL A 289 -12.47 9.32 -19.24
C VAL A 289 -12.65 10.54 -18.36
N TRP A 290 -12.71 10.33 -17.06
CA TRP A 290 -12.62 11.35 -16.04
C TRP A 290 -11.20 11.41 -15.47
N LEU A 291 -10.68 12.63 -15.34
CA LEU A 291 -9.36 12.92 -14.79
C LEU A 291 -9.42 14.29 -14.10
N ASP A 292 -8.95 14.36 -12.86
CA ASP A 292 -8.81 15.62 -12.13
C ASP A 292 -7.60 16.42 -12.65
N ARG A 293 -7.82 17.29 -13.65
CA ARG A 293 -6.76 18.12 -14.28
C ARG A 293 -6.50 19.43 -13.54
N ASP A 294 -7.54 20.01 -12.97
CA ASP A 294 -7.57 21.41 -12.52
C ASP A 294 -7.60 21.48 -11.00
N GLN A 295 -6.57 20.96 -10.31
CA GLN A 295 -6.47 21.11 -8.85
C GLN A 295 -7.01 22.48 -8.44
N MET A 296 -8.06 22.49 -7.61
CA MET A 296 -8.58 23.68 -6.93
C MET A 296 -9.64 24.53 -7.65
N HIS A 297 -10.81 23.98 -7.97
CA HIS A 297 -12.07 24.74 -7.83
C HIS A 297 -13.15 23.83 -7.21
N GLY A 298 -13.96 24.41 -6.32
CA GLY A 298 -14.83 23.71 -5.36
C GLY A 298 -15.75 22.60 -5.90
N ASP A 299 -16.25 21.79 -4.97
CA ASP A 299 -17.04 20.55 -5.17
C ASP A 299 -16.26 19.32 -5.69
N THR A 300 -14.92 19.34 -5.59
CA THR A 300 -14.02 18.30 -6.13
C THR A 300 -14.21 16.93 -5.48
N MET A 301 -14.54 16.85 -4.19
CA MET A 301 -14.78 15.55 -3.52
C MET A 301 -16.08 14.89 -3.96
N THR A 302 -17.14 15.68 -4.10
CA THR A 302 -18.40 15.25 -4.68
C THR A 302 -18.17 14.79 -6.12
N ALA A 303 -17.39 15.55 -6.90
CA ALA A 303 -17.05 15.19 -8.28
C ALA A 303 -16.20 13.91 -8.37
N MET A 304 -15.17 13.76 -7.54
CA MET A 304 -14.33 12.55 -7.43
C MET A 304 -15.16 11.34 -7.03
N ALA A 305 -15.99 11.46 -5.98
CA ALA A 305 -16.86 10.38 -5.53
C ALA A 305 -17.87 9.98 -6.61
N ASN A 306 -18.49 10.97 -7.26
CA ASN A 306 -19.37 10.74 -8.40
C ASN A 306 -18.64 10.09 -9.58
N ALA A 307 -17.39 10.47 -9.85
CA ALA A 307 -16.59 9.87 -10.91
C ALA A 307 -16.31 8.39 -10.61
N ILE A 308 -15.91 8.07 -9.37
CA ILE A 308 -15.73 6.68 -8.94
C ILE A 308 -17.05 5.91 -9.04
N GLU A 309 -18.15 6.47 -8.53
CA GLU A 309 -19.46 5.80 -8.51
C GLU A 309 -20.07 5.57 -9.89
N LYS A 310 -19.81 6.48 -10.83
CA LYS A 310 -20.24 6.36 -12.24
C LYS A 310 -19.27 5.56 -13.09
N SER A 311 -18.03 5.38 -12.62
CA SER A 311 -17.02 4.62 -13.34
C SER A 311 -17.31 3.12 -13.29
N GLU A 312 -17.06 2.45 -14.41
CA GLU A 312 -16.93 1.01 -14.46
C GLU A 312 -15.50 0.61 -14.09
N PHE A 313 -14.53 1.34 -14.64
CA PHE A 313 -13.10 1.14 -14.45
C PHE A 313 -12.48 2.29 -13.68
N VAL A 314 -11.65 1.95 -12.70
CA VAL A 314 -10.74 2.91 -12.06
C VAL A 314 -9.31 2.47 -12.36
N ILE A 315 -8.62 3.26 -13.15
CA ILE A 315 -7.22 3.04 -13.49
C ILE A 315 -6.37 3.65 -12.37
N ILE A 316 -5.53 2.83 -11.75
CA ILE A 316 -4.65 3.21 -10.64
C ILE A 316 -3.24 3.44 -11.20
N CYS A 317 -2.85 4.69 -11.40
CA CYS A 317 -1.53 5.06 -11.92
C CYS A 317 -0.47 4.99 -10.80
N MET A 318 0.11 3.81 -10.61
CA MET A 318 0.98 3.52 -9.48
C MET A 318 2.38 4.10 -9.63
N SER A 319 2.82 4.77 -8.57
CA SER A 319 4.18 5.28 -8.37
C SER A 319 4.45 5.45 -6.87
N GLU A 320 5.69 5.76 -6.50
CA GLU A 320 6.01 6.12 -5.12
C GLU A 320 5.19 7.33 -4.65
N ALA A 321 5.07 8.36 -5.49
CA ALA A 321 4.30 9.55 -5.17
C ALA A 321 2.79 9.27 -5.05
N TYR A 322 2.28 8.25 -5.75
CA TYR A 322 0.91 7.76 -5.59
C TYR A 322 0.73 7.09 -4.23
N LYS A 323 1.65 6.18 -3.86
CA LYS A 323 1.60 5.48 -2.57
C LYS A 323 1.68 6.44 -1.38
N GLN A 324 2.49 7.49 -1.48
CA GLN A 324 2.70 8.48 -0.41
C GLN A 324 1.57 9.52 -0.31
N SER A 325 0.61 9.52 -1.23
CA SER A 325 -0.47 10.50 -1.28
C SER A 325 -1.70 9.99 -0.51
N PRO A 326 -2.07 10.61 0.64
CA PRO A 326 -3.27 10.21 1.39
C PRO A 326 -4.55 10.39 0.56
N TYR A 327 -4.53 11.31 -0.42
CA TYR A 327 -5.64 11.53 -1.35
C TYR A 327 -5.80 10.39 -2.34
N CYS A 328 -4.69 9.93 -2.94
CA CYS A 328 -4.68 8.78 -3.84
C CYS A 328 -5.07 7.50 -3.07
N GLN A 329 -4.62 7.37 -1.83
CA GLN A 329 -5.05 6.31 -0.93
C GLN A 329 -6.58 6.35 -0.74
N ALA A 330 -7.17 7.51 -0.47
CA ALA A 330 -8.62 7.66 -0.30
C ALA A 330 -9.40 7.25 -1.57
N GLU A 331 -8.96 7.70 -2.74
CA GLU A 331 -9.56 7.33 -4.03
C GLU A 331 -9.49 5.82 -4.28
N ALA A 332 -8.32 5.21 -4.10
CA ALA A 332 -8.10 3.78 -4.31
C ALA A 332 -8.95 2.93 -3.35
N HIS A 333 -8.97 3.30 -2.07
CA HIS A 333 -9.81 2.63 -1.08
C HIS A 333 -11.30 2.76 -1.44
N TYR A 334 -11.75 3.95 -1.84
CA TYR A 334 -13.16 4.13 -2.20
C TYR A 334 -13.55 3.32 -3.43
N ALA A 335 -12.71 3.33 -4.47
CA ALA A 335 -12.93 2.53 -5.67
C ALA A 335 -12.97 1.03 -5.34
N PHE A 336 -12.09 0.57 -4.45
CA PHE A 336 -12.08 -0.81 -3.97
C PHE A 336 -13.35 -1.18 -3.19
N GLU A 337 -13.78 -0.35 -2.24
CA GLU A 337 -15.01 -0.53 -1.45
C GLU A 337 -16.26 -0.55 -2.33
N ARG A 338 -16.30 0.31 -3.36
CA ARG A 338 -17.38 0.36 -4.35
C ARG A 338 -17.28 -0.74 -5.41
N ARG A 339 -16.34 -1.69 -5.26
CA ARG A 339 -16.13 -2.83 -6.16
C ARG A 339 -15.93 -2.43 -7.63
N ARG A 340 -15.26 -1.29 -7.85
CA ARG A 340 -14.92 -0.84 -9.21
C ARG A 340 -13.86 -1.75 -9.81
N LYS A 341 -13.85 -1.88 -11.14
CA LYS A 341 -12.84 -2.68 -11.84
C LYS A 341 -11.52 -1.92 -11.85
N LEU A 342 -10.62 -2.29 -10.94
CA LEU A 342 -9.33 -1.64 -10.83
C LEU A 342 -8.36 -2.16 -11.91
N ILE A 343 -7.70 -1.25 -12.62
CA ILE A 343 -6.61 -1.57 -13.57
C ILE A 343 -5.34 -0.85 -13.13
N PRO A 344 -4.35 -1.55 -12.56
CA PRO A 344 -3.11 -0.94 -12.11
C PRO A 344 -2.14 -0.67 -13.26
N LEU A 345 -1.60 0.55 -13.33
CA LEU A 345 -0.54 0.94 -14.25
C LEU A 345 0.76 1.18 -13.48
N VAL A 346 1.89 0.73 -14.02
CA VAL A 346 3.22 1.06 -13.48
C VAL A 346 3.75 2.28 -14.22
N MET A 347 3.92 3.40 -13.50
CA MET A 347 4.30 4.69 -14.08
C MET A 347 5.81 4.97 -13.97
N LYS A 348 6.51 4.28 -13.08
CA LYS A 348 7.94 4.49 -12.79
C LYS A 348 8.70 3.16 -12.84
N SER A 349 9.90 3.20 -13.41
CA SER A 349 10.71 2.00 -13.59
C SER A 349 11.07 1.39 -12.23
N LYS A 350 11.06 0.05 -12.16
CA LYS A 350 11.36 -0.75 -10.95
C LYS A 350 10.41 -0.53 -9.76
N TYR A 351 9.35 0.27 -9.91
CA TYR A 351 8.35 0.43 -8.86
C TYR A 351 7.56 -0.86 -8.67
N LYS A 352 7.33 -1.25 -7.41
CA LYS A 352 6.50 -2.38 -7.03
C LYS A 352 5.55 -1.92 -5.92
N PRO A 353 4.23 -2.14 -6.06
CA PRO A 353 3.29 -1.80 -5.00
C PRO A 353 3.46 -2.75 -3.81
N ASP A 354 3.37 -2.19 -2.62
CA ASP A 354 3.47 -2.86 -1.32
C ASP A 354 2.52 -2.19 -0.30
N GLY A 355 2.44 -2.73 0.91
CA GLY A 355 1.55 -2.23 1.97
C GLY A 355 0.08 -2.14 1.53
N TRP A 356 -0.59 -1.04 1.90
CA TRP A 356 -2.00 -0.78 1.57
C TRP A 356 -2.30 -0.88 0.06
N LEU A 357 -1.40 -0.36 -0.78
CA LEU A 357 -1.61 -0.34 -2.22
C LEU A 357 -1.46 -1.76 -2.79
N GLY A 358 -0.44 -2.50 -2.33
CA GLY A 358 -0.24 -3.90 -2.70
C GLY A 358 -1.45 -4.77 -2.41
N ILE A 359 -2.13 -4.55 -1.28
CA ILE A 359 -3.39 -5.24 -0.93
C ILE A 359 -4.48 -4.91 -1.95
N ILE A 360 -4.71 -3.63 -2.26
CA ILE A 360 -5.75 -3.17 -3.20
C ILE A 360 -5.52 -3.75 -4.61
N VAL A 361 -4.27 -3.75 -5.08
CA VAL A 361 -3.93 -4.19 -6.44
C VAL A 361 -3.57 -5.66 -6.55
N SER A 362 -3.62 -6.42 -5.45
CA SER A 362 -3.34 -7.85 -5.43
C SER A 362 -4.29 -8.62 -6.36
N GLY A 363 -3.74 -9.64 -7.03
CA GLY A 363 -4.46 -10.49 -7.99
C GLY A 363 -4.84 -9.83 -9.31
N LYS A 364 -4.34 -8.62 -9.62
CA LYS A 364 -4.67 -7.87 -10.84
C LYS A 364 -3.48 -7.87 -11.82
N ILE A 365 -3.80 -7.81 -13.10
CA ILE A 365 -2.81 -7.68 -14.18
C ILE A 365 -2.35 -6.23 -14.27
N TYR A 366 -1.04 -6.01 -14.29
CA TYR A 366 -0.46 -4.66 -14.38
C TYR A 366 -0.07 -4.36 -15.82
N VAL A 367 -0.31 -3.12 -16.26
CA VAL A 367 0.24 -2.59 -17.52
C VAL A 367 1.42 -1.69 -17.20
N ASP A 368 2.59 -2.04 -17.71
CA ASP A 368 3.85 -1.36 -17.38
C ASP A 368 4.25 -0.37 -18.48
N PHE A 369 4.00 0.92 -18.26
CA PHE A 369 4.34 1.99 -19.19
C PHE A 369 5.85 2.29 -19.25
N THR A 370 6.66 1.62 -18.42
CA THR A 370 8.11 1.82 -18.37
C THR A 370 8.90 0.75 -19.13
N LYS A 371 8.26 -0.41 -19.39
CA LYS A 371 8.86 -1.51 -20.14
C LYS A 371 8.52 -1.53 -21.63
N HIS A 372 7.48 -0.80 -22.02
CA HIS A 372 6.95 -0.80 -23.37
C HIS A 372 6.96 0.60 -23.96
N GLN A 373 7.01 0.69 -25.30
CA GLN A 373 6.73 1.96 -25.98
C GLN A 373 5.29 2.39 -25.67
N PHE A 374 5.07 3.70 -25.61
CA PHE A 374 3.80 4.29 -25.18
C PHE A 374 2.57 3.69 -25.90
N ASP A 375 2.60 3.61 -27.24
CA ASP A 375 1.46 3.10 -28.03
C ASP A 375 1.17 1.61 -27.76
N LEU A 376 2.22 0.81 -27.53
CA LEU A 376 2.07 -0.59 -27.17
C LEU A 376 1.46 -0.74 -25.77
N ALA A 377 1.92 0.04 -24.79
CA ALA A 377 1.35 0.06 -23.44
C ALA A 377 -0.12 0.48 -23.46
N CYS A 378 -0.48 1.50 -24.25
CA CYS A 378 -1.87 1.91 -24.47
C CYS A 378 -2.72 0.79 -25.08
N SER A 379 -2.18 0.04 -26.03
CA SER A 379 -2.89 -1.11 -26.63
C SER A 379 -3.10 -2.24 -25.62
N MET A 380 -2.11 -2.52 -24.76
CA MET A 380 -2.24 -3.48 -23.66
C MET A 380 -3.31 -3.04 -22.65
N LEU A 381 -3.36 -1.76 -22.32
CA LEU A 381 -4.40 -1.17 -21.46
C LEU A 381 -5.79 -1.36 -22.05
N LYS A 382 -5.98 -1.06 -23.34
CA LYS A 382 -7.27 -1.29 -24.03
C LYS A 382 -7.69 -2.75 -23.98
N THR A 383 -6.76 -3.66 -24.30
CA THR A 383 -7.02 -5.10 -24.23
C THR A 383 -7.48 -5.52 -22.83
N GLU A 384 -6.90 -4.96 -21.77
CA GLU A 384 -7.31 -5.28 -20.40
C GLU A 384 -8.70 -4.70 -20.05
N ILE A 385 -9.02 -3.49 -20.51
CA ILE A 385 -10.36 -2.90 -20.38
C ILE A 385 -11.40 -3.78 -21.09
N GLU A 386 -11.16 -4.13 -22.36
CA GLU A 386 -12.06 -4.94 -23.18
C GLU A 386 -12.27 -6.35 -22.60
N LYS A 387 -11.19 -7.02 -22.17
CA LYS A 387 -11.28 -8.34 -21.51
C LYS A 387 -12.21 -8.29 -20.30
N LYS A 388 -12.03 -7.29 -19.43
CA LYS A 388 -12.84 -7.12 -18.23
C LYS A 388 -14.28 -6.69 -18.52
N GLN A 389 -14.57 -6.06 -19.67
CA GLN A 389 -15.94 -5.82 -20.13
C GLN A 389 -16.61 -7.12 -20.60
N GLN A 390 -15.88 -7.96 -21.33
CA GLN A 390 -16.41 -9.21 -21.90
C GLN A 390 -16.73 -10.25 -20.83
N THR A 391 -15.95 -10.34 -19.75
CA THR A 391 -16.23 -11.23 -18.61
C THR A 391 -17.62 -10.98 -17.99
N GLU A 392 -18.11 -9.74 -18.01
CA GLU A 392 -19.46 -9.40 -17.52
C GLU A 392 -20.55 -9.61 -18.57
N SER A 393 -20.28 -9.40 -19.87
CA SER A 393 -21.26 -9.70 -20.94
C SER A 393 -21.65 -11.18 -20.96
N ILE A 394 -20.75 -12.07 -20.57
CA ILE A 394 -21.02 -13.52 -20.51
C ILE A 394 -21.82 -13.87 -19.25
N ALA A 395 -21.56 -13.19 -18.13
CA ALA A 395 -22.29 -13.39 -16.87
C ALA A 395 -23.69 -12.74 -16.85
N SER A 396 -23.99 -11.76 -17.72
CA SER A 396 -25.23 -10.96 -17.72
C SER A 396 -26.26 -11.33 -18.81
N LYS A 397 -26.02 -12.36 -19.64
CA LYS A 397 -27.05 -12.86 -20.57
C LYS A 397 -28.18 -13.52 -19.76
N PRO A 398 -29.45 -13.08 -19.89
CA PRO A 398 -30.56 -13.77 -19.25
C PRO A 398 -30.70 -15.14 -19.92
N LEU A 399 -30.49 -16.19 -19.13
CA LEU A 399 -30.83 -17.55 -19.54
C LEU A 399 -32.33 -17.54 -19.86
N ALA A 400 -32.69 -17.79 -21.12
CA ALA A 400 -34.06 -17.99 -21.52
C ALA A 400 -34.68 -19.02 -20.58
N LYS A 401 -35.88 -18.73 -20.08
CA LYS A 401 -36.68 -19.63 -19.23
C LYS A 401 -36.98 -20.93 -20.00
N THR A 402 -36.04 -21.86 -19.98
CA THR A 402 -36.36 -23.27 -20.11
C THR A 402 -36.42 -23.77 -18.68
N THR A 403 -37.63 -23.86 -18.14
CA THR A 403 -37.93 -24.64 -16.94
C THR A 403 -37.33 -26.02 -17.12
N THR A 404 -36.13 -26.20 -16.60
CA THR A 404 -35.50 -27.49 -16.45
C THR A 404 -35.46 -27.72 -14.95
N ASP A 405 -36.32 -28.63 -14.54
CA ASP A 405 -36.57 -29.04 -13.17
C ASP A 405 -35.24 -29.33 -12.44
N LEU A 406 -34.90 -28.51 -11.44
CA LEU A 406 -33.73 -28.71 -10.56
C LEU A 406 -33.86 -29.95 -9.66
N SER A 407 -34.98 -30.66 -9.74
CA SER A 407 -35.19 -31.97 -9.12
C SER A 407 -34.49 -33.13 -9.88
N ALA A 408 -34.05 -32.91 -11.12
CA ALA A 408 -33.45 -33.96 -11.96
C ALA A 408 -31.91 -34.09 -11.89
N LEU A 409 -31.20 -33.17 -11.20
CA LEU A 409 -29.74 -33.27 -11.03
C LEU A 409 -29.32 -34.17 -9.85
N CYS A 410 -30.28 -34.66 -9.05
CA CYS A 410 -30.02 -35.53 -7.91
C CYS A 410 -30.22 -37.03 -8.19
N THR A 411 -30.41 -37.45 -9.45
CA THR A 411 -30.59 -38.86 -9.80
C THR A 411 -29.74 -39.28 -11.01
N SER A 412 -28.44 -38.99 -10.96
CA SER A 412 -27.50 -39.94 -11.56
C SER A 412 -27.00 -40.81 -10.41
N SER A 413 -27.24 -42.12 -10.53
CA SER A 413 -26.74 -43.10 -9.56
C SER A 413 -25.22 -42.97 -9.50
N ILE A 414 -24.71 -42.30 -8.45
CA ILE A 414 -23.29 -42.33 -8.11
C ILE A 414 -23.05 -43.76 -7.62
N VAL A 415 -22.49 -44.59 -8.50
CA VAL A 415 -21.89 -45.86 -8.10
C VAL A 415 -20.85 -45.52 -7.02
N PRO A 416 -20.81 -46.21 -5.87
CA PRO A 416 -19.78 -45.99 -4.86
C PRO A 416 -18.42 -46.28 -5.50
N MET A 417 -17.72 -45.22 -5.91
CA MET A 417 -16.39 -45.32 -6.49
C MET A 417 -15.39 -45.33 -5.34
N GLU A 418 -14.63 -46.42 -5.19
CA GLU A 418 -13.55 -46.47 -4.20
C GLU A 418 -12.54 -45.37 -4.51
N LEU A 419 -12.36 -44.44 -3.56
CA LEU A 419 -11.38 -43.36 -3.69
C LEU A 419 -9.96 -43.95 -3.56
N PRO A 420 -9.04 -43.69 -4.50
CA PRO A 420 -7.64 -44.07 -4.36
C PRO A 420 -7.05 -43.52 -3.05
N HIS A 421 -6.20 -44.32 -2.37
CA HIS A 421 -5.59 -43.91 -1.10
C HIS A 421 -4.68 -42.69 -1.21
N CYS A 422 -4.10 -42.42 -2.38
CA CYS A 422 -3.26 -41.25 -2.62
C CYS A 422 -4.04 -40.19 -3.39
N ILE A 423 -4.06 -38.97 -2.86
CA ILE A 423 -4.74 -37.84 -3.49
C ILE A 423 -4.15 -37.50 -4.86
N ASP A 424 -2.85 -37.71 -5.10
CA ASP A 424 -2.18 -37.29 -6.35
C ASP A 424 -2.66 -38.03 -7.60
N VAL A 425 -3.35 -39.17 -7.45
CA VAL A 425 -3.93 -39.95 -8.55
C VAL A 425 -5.43 -39.67 -8.77
N TRP A 426 -6.02 -38.74 -8.03
CA TRP A 426 -7.42 -38.38 -8.18
C TRP A 426 -7.68 -37.60 -9.48
N SER A 427 -8.70 -38.01 -10.24
CA SER A 427 -9.29 -37.21 -11.32
C SER A 427 -10.29 -36.17 -10.77
N ALA A 428 -10.77 -35.27 -11.63
CA ALA A 428 -11.83 -34.32 -11.26
C ALA A 428 -13.10 -35.00 -10.73
N ASP A 429 -13.46 -36.17 -11.29
CA ASP A 429 -14.59 -36.96 -10.81
C ASP A 429 -14.36 -37.53 -9.40
N HIS A 430 -13.12 -37.91 -9.07
CA HIS A 430 -12.75 -38.35 -7.71
C HIS A 430 -12.87 -37.20 -6.71
N VAL A 431 -12.39 -36.00 -7.06
CA VAL A 431 -12.52 -34.79 -6.23
C VAL A 431 -13.98 -34.46 -5.99
N ARG A 432 -14.80 -34.48 -7.05
CA ARG A 432 -16.25 -34.26 -6.96
C ARG A 432 -16.92 -35.29 -6.05
N SER A 433 -16.57 -36.57 -6.22
CA SER A 433 -17.12 -37.68 -5.43
C SER A 433 -16.76 -37.57 -3.96
N PHE A 434 -15.51 -37.19 -3.64
CA PHE A 434 -15.06 -36.92 -2.28
C PHE A 434 -15.84 -35.78 -1.61
N LEU A 435 -16.02 -34.66 -2.32
CA LEU A 435 -16.74 -33.50 -1.80
C LEU A 435 -18.22 -33.83 -1.53
N VAL A 436 -18.86 -34.58 -2.42
CA VAL A 436 -20.26 -35.00 -2.23
C VAL A 436 -20.37 -36.03 -1.08
N ALA A 437 -19.51 -37.04 -1.05
CA ALA A 437 -19.57 -38.11 -0.04
C ALA A 437 -19.33 -37.61 1.39
N ASN A 438 -18.56 -36.53 1.55
CA ASN A 438 -18.25 -35.93 2.86
C ASN A 438 -19.08 -34.68 3.18
N ASN A 439 -20.15 -34.39 2.42
CA ASN A 439 -21.03 -33.23 2.60
C ASN A 439 -20.32 -31.86 2.48
N PHE A 440 -19.27 -31.75 1.67
CA PHE A 440 -18.58 -30.51 1.33
C PHE A 440 -19.12 -29.87 0.04
N THR A 441 -20.43 -29.95 -0.18
CA THR A 441 -21.08 -29.47 -1.41
C THR A 441 -20.93 -27.96 -1.61
N SER A 442 -20.72 -27.19 -0.54
CA SER A 442 -20.42 -25.75 -0.63
C SER A 442 -19.08 -25.43 -1.29
N LEU A 443 -18.15 -26.39 -1.32
CA LEU A 443 -16.83 -26.25 -1.93
C LEU A 443 -16.77 -26.76 -3.37
N LEU A 444 -17.85 -27.38 -3.87
CA LEU A 444 -17.92 -27.84 -5.27
C LEU A 444 -17.60 -26.74 -6.29
N PRO A 445 -18.10 -25.49 -6.15
CA PRO A 445 -17.80 -24.43 -7.11
C PRO A 445 -16.33 -23.99 -7.12
N VAL A 446 -15.64 -24.12 -5.98
CA VAL A 446 -14.23 -23.74 -5.82
C VAL A 446 -13.31 -24.77 -6.48
N PHE A 447 -13.72 -26.04 -6.48
CA PHE A 447 -12.90 -27.16 -6.93
C PHE A 447 -13.46 -27.88 -8.18
N THR A 448 -14.29 -27.20 -8.98
CA THR A 448 -14.95 -27.81 -10.15
C THR A 448 -13.98 -28.48 -11.11
N ASP A 449 -12.83 -27.85 -11.35
CA ASP A 449 -11.83 -28.28 -12.33
C ASP A 449 -10.56 -28.85 -11.67
N PHE A 450 -10.62 -29.12 -10.36
CA PHE A 450 -9.46 -29.60 -9.62
C PHE A 450 -9.29 -31.11 -9.81
N ASN A 451 -8.08 -31.52 -10.17
CA ASN A 451 -7.62 -32.89 -9.98
C ASN A 451 -6.92 -33.03 -8.62
N GLY A 452 -6.51 -34.25 -8.30
CA GLY A 452 -5.83 -34.59 -7.06
C GLY A 452 -4.58 -33.78 -6.74
N GLN A 453 -3.75 -33.53 -7.75
CA GLN A 453 -2.51 -32.76 -7.59
C GLN A 453 -2.78 -31.30 -7.25
N LEU A 454 -3.76 -30.67 -7.91
CA LEU A 454 -4.19 -29.30 -7.61
C LEU A 454 -4.82 -29.22 -6.21
N LEU A 455 -5.58 -30.24 -5.82
CA LEU A 455 -6.20 -30.30 -4.50
C LEU A 455 -5.16 -30.49 -3.39
N HIS A 456 -4.10 -31.26 -3.63
CA HIS A 456 -2.96 -31.42 -2.74
C HIS A 456 -2.18 -30.10 -2.58
N GLN A 457 -1.92 -29.37 -3.68
CA GLN A 457 -1.31 -28.04 -3.63
C GLN A 457 -2.18 -27.04 -2.85
N ALA A 458 -3.50 -27.04 -3.08
CA ALA A 458 -4.43 -26.22 -2.31
C ALA A 458 -4.39 -26.54 -0.83
N TYR A 459 -4.31 -27.82 -0.46
CA TYR A 459 -4.14 -28.22 0.93
C TYR A 459 -2.84 -27.67 1.54
N ALA A 460 -1.72 -27.75 0.83
CA ALA A 460 -0.44 -27.20 1.31
C ALA A 460 -0.52 -25.69 1.55
N MET A 461 -1.17 -24.94 0.65
CA MET A 461 -1.44 -23.51 0.82
C MET A 461 -2.32 -23.23 2.04
N CYS A 462 -3.36 -24.05 2.26
CA CYS A 462 -4.21 -23.98 3.44
C CYS A 462 -3.43 -24.21 4.74
N GLN A 463 -2.39 -25.05 4.76
CA GLN A 463 -1.57 -25.26 5.97
C GLN A 463 -0.67 -24.06 6.30
N LEU A 464 -0.11 -23.39 5.28
CA LEU A 464 0.77 -22.23 5.46
C LEU A 464 0.05 -21.00 5.99
N ASN A 465 -1.19 -20.75 5.52
CA ASN A 465 -1.95 -19.54 5.84
C ASN A 465 -3.46 -19.84 5.99
N ARG A 466 -3.83 -20.55 7.07
CA ARG A 466 -5.19 -21.08 7.30
C ARG A 466 -6.30 -20.03 7.27
N GLU A 467 -6.07 -18.87 7.89
CA GLU A 467 -7.06 -17.79 8.01
C GLU A 467 -7.31 -17.10 6.67
N THR A 468 -6.24 -16.74 5.96
CA THR A 468 -6.31 -16.08 4.65
C THR A 468 -6.95 -16.99 3.61
N MET A 469 -6.64 -18.28 3.62
CA MET A 469 -7.25 -19.27 2.72
C MET A 469 -8.73 -19.50 3.03
N PHE A 470 -9.13 -19.51 4.31
CA PHE A 470 -10.53 -19.57 4.69
C PHE A 470 -11.32 -18.37 4.14
N HIS A 471 -10.80 -17.15 4.28
CA HIS A 471 -11.44 -15.95 3.74
C HIS A 471 -11.49 -15.95 2.21
N SER A 472 -10.43 -16.43 1.54
CA SER A 472 -10.39 -16.54 0.07
C SER A 472 -11.46 -17.51 -0.43
N MET A 473 -11.51 -18.74 0.10
CA MET A 473 -12.51 -19.74 -0.29
C MET A 473 -13.93 -19.28 0.08
N LYS A 474 -14.12 -18.62 1.22
CA LYS A 474 -15.42 -18.09 1.62
C LYS A 474 -15.92 -17.00 0.66
N ASN A 475 -15.02 -16.12 0.19
CA ASN A 475 -15.36 -15.10 -0.79
C ASN A 475 -15.71 -15.72 -2.15
N GLU A 476 -14.99 -16.76 -2.56
CA GLU A 476 -15.23 -17.47 -3.81
C GLU A 476 -16.57 -18.22 -3.79
N VAL A 477 -16.88 -18.94 -2.70
CA VAL A 477 -18.20 -19.56 -2.49
C VAL A 477 -19.32 -18.50 -2.49
N ALA A 478 -19.07 -17.31 -1.94
CA ALA A 478 -20.04 -16.21 -1.94
C ALA A 478 -20.30 -15.60 -3.33
N THR A 479 -19.48 -15.92 -4.34
CA THR A 479 -19.75 -15.53 -5.74
C THR A 479 -20.71 -16.47 -6.47
N CYS A 480 -21.02 -17.64 -5.89
CA CYS A 480 -21.89 -18.63 -6.50
C CYS A 480 -23.33 -18.52 -5.97
N GLU A 481 -24.29 -18.23 -6.85
CA GLU A 481 -25.72 -18.20 -6.50
C GLU A 481 -26.20 -19.61 -6.10
N HIS A 482 -27.03 -19.69 -5.05
CA HIS A 482 -27.64 -20.92 -4.53
C HIS A 482 -26.72 -21.92 -3.79
N VAL A 483 -25.53 -21.50 -3.35
CA VAL A 483 -24.62 -22.35 -2.56
C VAL A 483 -24.63 -21.92 -1.07
N LEU A 484 -24.63 -22.90 -0.16
CA LEU A 484 -24.54 -22.64 1.29
C LEU A 484 -23.22 -21.94 1.62
N PRO A 485 -23.23 -20.88 2.47
CA PRO A 485 -22.02 -20.16 2.83
C PRO A 485 -21.00 -21.06 3.53
N LEU A 486 -19.73 -20.93 3.15
CA LEU A 486 -18.65 -21.67 3.79
C LEU A 486 -18.47 -21.24 5.25
N THR A 487 -18.71 -22.16 6.19
CA THR A 487 -18.47 -21.96 7.62
C THR A 487 -17.06 -22.40 8.00
N LEU A 488 -16.53 -21.84 9.09
CA LEU A 488 -15.22 -22.23 9.62
C LEU A 488 -15.19 -23.72 10.01
N GLY A 489 -16.29 -24.24 10.56
CA GLY A 489 -16.42 -25.67 10.88
C GLY A 489 -16.31 -26.55 9.64
N THR A 490 -17.05 -26.24 8.58
CA THR A 490 -17.01 -26.98 7.31
C THR A 490 -15.61 -26.96 6.70
N TYR A 491 -14.93 -25.81 6.73
CA TYR A 491 -13.57 -25.66 6.23
C TYR A 491 -12.55 -26.51 7.01
N LEU A 492 -12.61 -26.51 8.34
CA LEU A 492 -11.71 -27.32 9.16
C LEU A 492 -11.97 -28.82 9.02
N HIS A 493 -13.24 -29.23 8.90
CA HIS A 493 -13.59 -30.62 8.61
C HIS A 493 -13.11 -31.08 7.23
N PHE A 494 -13.19 -30.21 6.22
CA PHE A 494 -12.65 -30.47 4.89
C PHE A 494 -11.14 -30.74 4.91
N LEU A 495 -10.36 -29.89 5.59
CA LEU A 495 -8.93 -30.09 5.72
C LEU A 495 -8.60 -31.39 6.49
N ASN A 496 -9.33 -31.68 7.55
CA ASN A 496 -9.09 -32.90 8.32
C ASN A 496 -9.42 -34.17 7.52
N ALA A 497 -10.48 -34.15 6.70
CA ALA A 497 -10.85 -35.24 5.82
C ALA A 497 -9.82 -35.46 4.70
N LEU A 498 -9.28 -34.39 4.12
CA LEU A 498 -8.22 -34.49 3.09
C LEU A 498 -6.91 -35.08 3.63
N LYS A 499 -6.58 -34.81 4.89
CA LYS A 499 -5.33 -35.26 5.53
C LYS A 499 -5.10 -36.77 5.41
N GLN A 500 -6.16 -37.57 5.35
CA GLN A 500 -6.09 -39.04 5.29
C GLN A 500 -5.60 -39.57 3.93
N TYR A 501 -5.65 -38.74 2.88
CA TYR A 501 -5.29 -39.11 1.51
C TYR A 501 -3.97 -38.46 1.05
N ILE A 502 -3.35 -37.66 1.92
CA ILE A 502 -2.12 -36.94 1.62
C ILE A 502 -0.93 -37.83 1.97
N PRO A 503 0.01 -38.07 1.04
CA PRO A 503 1.20 -38.86 1.33
C PRO A 503 2.04 -38.18 2.41
N ILE A 504 2.41 -38.95 3.45
CA ILE A 504 3.28 -38.48 4.53
C ILE A 504 4.66 -38.18 3.93
N SER A 505 5.05 -36.90 3.91
CA SER A 505 6.42 -36.52 3.57
C SER A 505 7.32 -36.79 4.78
N ASN A 506 8.42 -37.50 4.56
CA ASN A 506 9.43 -37.85 5.58
C ASN A 506 10.28 -36.63 6.03
N SER A 507 9.71 -35.44 6.15
CA SER A 507 10.41 -34.22 6.60
C SER A 507 10.00 -33.72 7.99
N ASP A 508 8.99 -34.31 8.65
CA ASP A 508 8.45 -33.84 9.94
C ASP A 508 8.83 -34.71 11.15
N THR A 509 9.94 -35.45 11.10
CA THR A 509 10.54 -36.05 12.31
C THR A 509 11.74 -35.25 12.79
N ALA A 510 11.48 -34.08 13.37
CA ALA A 510 12.38 -33.49 14.34
C ALA A 510 11.59 -32.74 15.42
N GLN A 511 11.69 -33.27 16.64
CA GLN A 511 11.37 -32.63 17.92
C GLN A 511 9.90 -32.65 18.39
N THR A 512 9.56 -33.70 19.14
CA THR A 512 9.23 -33.55 20.58
C THR A 512 9.40 -34.90 21.28
N PRO A 513 10.12 -34.97 22.43
CA PRO A 513 10.24 -36.21 23.20
C PRO A 513 9.18 -36.23 24.30
N ALA A 514 8.25 -37.17 24.25
CA ALA A 514 7.59 -37.66 25.46
C ALA A 514 6.92 -39.02 25.25
N SER A 515 7.30 -39.95 26.12
CA SER A 515 6.59 -41.17 26.53
C SER A 515 6.33 -42.26 25.48
N MET A 516 7.12 -43.33 25.53
CA MET A 516 6.59 -44.65 25.91
C MET A 516 7.71 -45.57 26.41
N ILE A 517 7.65 -45.85 27.72
CA ILE A 517 8.10 -47.10 28.31
C ILE A 517 7.19 -48.20 27.74
N CYS A 518 7.75 -49.27 27.17
CA CYS A 518 7.60 -50.68 27.59
C CYS A 518 7.77 -51.69 26.42
N SER A 519 8.61 -52.71 26.67
CA SER A 519 8.75 -54.01 25.97
C SER A 519 9.37 -53.93 24.56
N VAL A 520 10.39 -54.70 24.18
CA VAL A 520 10.66 -56.13 24.39
C VAL A 520 12.17 -56.39 24.21
N MET A 521 12.68 -57.34 25.02
CA MET A 521 14.00 -58.00 25.05
C MET A 521 15.20 -57.26 25.67
#